data_AF-A0A317J1Q0-F1
#
_entry.id   AF-A0A317J1Q0-F1
#
_cell.length_a   1.000
_cell.length_b   1.000
_cell.length_c   1.000
_cell.angle_alpha   90.00
_cell.angle_beta   90.00
_cell.angle_gamma   90.00
#
_symmetry.space_group_name_H-M   'P 1'
#
loop_
_entity.id
_entity.type
_entity.pdbx_description
1 polymer ?
#
loop_
_entity_poly.entity_id
_entity_poly.type
_entity_poly.pdbx_seq_one_letter_code
_entity_poly.pdbx_strand_id
1 'polypeptide(L)'
;MTVDALVAAALGAREHAFAPFSKFKVGAALEEESGRIHTGCNVENATYGLTVCAERVAVFKAISEGARQFRRVAVAAATDVLTPPCGACRQILWE
;
A
#
# COMPACT_ATOMS: atom_id res chain seq x y z
N MET A 1 -7.15 22.99 3.24
CA MET A 1 -7.84 21.69 3.43
C MET A 1 -6.82 20.75 4.06
N THR A 2 -7.12 20.21 5.24
CA THR A 2 -6.25 19.23 5.91
C THR A 2 -6.28 17.93 5.13
N VAL A 3 -5.11 17.46 4.68
CA VAL A 3 -4.97 16.16 4.04
C VAL A 3 -5.30 15.09 5.09
N ASP A 4 -6.16 14.13 4.73
CA ASP A 4 -6.50 12.99 5.58
C ASP A 4 -5.23 12.26 6.04
N ALA A 5 -5.13 11.94 7.32
CA ALA A 5 -3.94 11.32 7.90
C ALA A 5 -3.56 9.99 7.21
N LEU A 6 -4.55 9.22 6.75
CA LEU A 6 -4.34 7.97 6.03
C LEU A 6 -3.74 8.22 4.65
N VAL A 7 -4.21 9.26 3.96
CA VAL A 7 -3.67 9.68 2.65
C VAL A 7 -2.24 10.21 2.81
N ALA A 8 -1.99 11.03 3.83
CA ALA A 8 -0.66 11.52 4.14
C ALA A 8 0.32 10.37 4.44
N ALA A 9 -0.11 9.36 5.18
CA ALA A 9 0.68 8.15 5.45
C ALA A 9 0.98 7.36 4.18
N ALA A 10 0.02 7.19 3.27
CA ALA A 10 0.24 6.50 1.99
C ALA A 10 1.21 7.27 1.09
N LEU A 11 1.12 8.60 1.05
CA LEU A 11 2.06 9.46 0.32
C LEU A 11 3.48 9.37 0.90
N GLY A 12 3.62 9.35 2.23
CA GLY A 12 4.91 9.15 2.89
C GLY A 12 5.49 7.77 2.59
N ALA A 13 4.68 6.71 2.67
CA ALA A 13 5.10 5.35 2.38
C ALA A 13 5.62 5.19 0.95
N ARG A 14 4.98 5.85 -0.02
CA ARG A 14 5.38 5.83 -1.44
C ARG A 14 6.83 6.26 -1.65
N GLU A 15 7.36 7.19 -0.86
CA GLU A 15 8.74 7.66 -1.03
C GLU A 15 9.78 6.59 -0.73
N HIS A 16 9.42 5.58 0.06
CA HIS A 16 10.26 4.43 0.40
C HIS A 16 10.19 3.28 -0.62
N ALA A 17 9.38 3.40 -1.68
CA ALA A 17 9.24 2.36 -2.69
C ALA A 17 10.59 1.99 -3.33
N PHE A 18 10.88 0.69 -3.35
CA PHE A 18 12.01 0.14 -4.10
C PHE A 18 11.51 -0.31 -5.48
N ALA A 19 11.53 0.62 -6.43
CA ALA A 19 11.05 0.39 -7.79
C ALA A 19 12.10 0.72 -8.87
N PRO A 20 13.30 0.08 -8.85
CA PRO A 20 14.36 0.39 -9.79
C PRO A 20 14.06 -0.04 -11.23
N PHE A 21 13.11 -0.95 -11.47
CA PHE A 21 12.81 -1.48 -12.80
C PHE A 21 11.71 -0.67 -13.48
N SER A 22 10.54 -0.53 -12.85
CA SER A 22 9.43 0.23 -13.46
C SER A 22 9.56 1.75 -13.30
N LYS A 23 10.32 2.20 -12.29
CA LYS A 23 10.32 3.60 -11.80
C LYS A 23 8.95 4.09 -11.32
N PHE A 24 8.00 3.18 -11.13
CA PHE A 24 6.63 3.48 -10.71
C PHE A 24 6.48 3.25 -9.20
N LYS A 25 6.48 4.35 -8.43
CA LYS A 25 6.35 4.29 -6.97
C LYS A 25 4.89 4.34 -6.52
N VAL A 26 4.51 3.37 -5.70
CA VAL A 26 3.21 3.24 -5.07
C VAL A 26 3.38 3.13 -3.56
N GLY A 27 2.54 3.85 -2.80
CA GLY A 27 2.42 3.73 -1.36
C GLY A 27 0.99 3.36 -0.96
N ALA A 28 0.86 2.68 0.17
CA ALA A 28 -0.42 2.32 0.75
C ALA A 28 -0.38 2.51 2.28
N ALA A 29 -1.54 2.85 2.84
CA ALA A 29 -1.75 2.91 4.28
C ALA A 29 -3.07 2.24 4.63
N LEU A 30 -3.03 1.33 5.60
CA LEU A 30 -4.17 0.53 6.05
C LEU A 30 -4.48 0.88 7.51
N GLU A 31 -5.71 1.33 7.76
CA GLU A 31 -6.23 1.65 9.09
C GLU A 31 -6.93 0.41 9.68
N GLU A 32 -6.44 -0.08 10.82
CA GLU A 32 -7.13 -1.11 11.60
C GLU A 32 -8.22 -0.49 12.50
N GLU A 33 -9.15 -1.28 13.02
CA GLU A 33 -10.27 -0.78 13.85
C GLU A 33 -9.84 0.00 15.11
N SER A 34 -8.63 -0.27 15.62
CA SER A 34 -8.05 0.49 16.75
C SER A 34 -7.62 1.92 16.37
N GLY A 35 -7.59 2.24 15.07
CA GLY A 35 -7.06 3.48 14.51
C GLY A 35 -5.55 3.45 14.20
N ARG A 36 -4.85 2.34 14.48
CA ARG A 36 -3.43 2.18 14.10
C ARG A 36 -3.31 2.08 12.58
N ILE A 37 -2.31 2.78 12.03
CA ILE A 37 -2.01 2.80 10.59
C ILE A 37 -0.80 1.95 10.29
N HIS A 38 -0.94 1.04 9.33
CA HIS A 38 0.11 0.19 8.78
C HIS A 38 0.44 0.61 7.36
N THR A 39 1.71 0.90 7.09
CA THR A 39 2.15 1.40 5.78
C THR A 39 2.92 0.37 4.97
N GLY A 40 2.76 0.46 3.65
CA GLY A 40 3.47 -0.35 2.66
C GLY A 40 3.83 0.44 1.41
N CYS A 41 4.83 -0.03 0.69
CA CYS A 41 5.24 0.48 -0.61
C CYS A 41 5.54 -0.69 -1.54
N ASN A 42 5.54 -0.47 -2.86
CA ASN A 42 5.92 -1.54 -3.77
C ASN A 42 7.43 -1.84 -3.66
N VAL A 43 7.75 -3.13 -3.69
CA VAL A 43 9.12 -3.65 -3.64
C VAL A 43 9.31 -4.57 -4.83
N GLU A 44 10.13 -4.13 -5.76
CA GLU A 44 10.41 -4.86 -6.99
C GLU A 44 11.61 -5.79 -6.85
N ASN A 45 11.66 -6.76 -7.76
CA ASN A 45 12.75 -7.71 -7.89
C ASN A 45 13.04 -7.96 -9.37
N ALA A 46 14.28 -8.32 -9.70
CA ALA A 46 14.68 -8.66 -11.06
C ALA A 46 13.90 -9.87 -11.63
N THR A 47 13.54 -10.82 -10.77
CA THR A 47 12.51 -11.83 -11.07
C THR A 47 11.15 -11.16 -10.89
N TYR A 48 10.61 -10.57 -11.96
CA TYR A 48 9.46 -9.65 -11.88
C TYR A 48 8.23 -10.22 -11.14
N GLY A 49 7.99 -11.53 -11.23
CA GLY A 49 6.91 -12.22 -10.50
C GLY A 49 7.02 -12.16 -8.98
N LEU A 50 8.20 -11.85 -8.42
CA LEU A 50 8.41 -11.66 -6.98
C LEU A 50 8.07 -10.23 -6.51
N THR A 51 7.66 -9.35 -7.42
CA THR A 51 7.28 -7.98 -7.06
C THR A 51 6.05 -7.98 -6.16
N VAL A 52 6.15 -7.26 -5.04
CA VAL A 52 5.05 -7.08 -4.08
C VAL A 52 4.54 -5.64 -4.19
N CYS A 53 3.22 -5.48 -4.34
CA CYS A 53 2.58 -4.17 -4.42
C CYS A 53 2.40 -3.55 -3.03
N ALA A 54 2.24 -2.23 -2.99
CA ALA A 54 2.15 -1.48 -1.73
C ALA A 54 1.01 -1.96 -0.81
N GLU A 55 -0.15 -2.28 -1.39
CA GLU A 55 -1.34 -2.74 -0.69
C GLU A 55 -1.06 -4.06 0.03
N ARG A 56 -0.42 -5.01 -0.68
CA ARG A 56 -0.04 -6.31 -0.13
C ARG A 56 1.00 -6.16 0.99
N VAL A 57 1.98 -5.27 0.84
CA VAL A 57 2.94 -4.99 1.92
C VAL A 57 2.25 -4.44 3.16
N ALA A 58 1.31 -3.49 3.00
CA ALA A 58 0.58 -2.91 4.13
C ALA A 58 -0.28 -3.96 4.87
N VAL A 59 -1.03 -4.79 4.12
CA VAL A 59 -1.84 -5.88 4.68
C VAL A 59 -0.97 -6.92 5.40
N PHE A 60 0.10 -7.40 4.75
CA PHE A 60 0.96 -8.42 5.33
C PHE A 60 1.68 -7.92 6.58
N LYS A 61 2.14 -6.66 6.59
CA LYS A 61 2.70 -6.02 7.79
C LYS A 61 1.66 -6.01 8.91
N ALA A 62 0.47 -5.48 8.66
CA ALA A 62 -0.58 -5.39 9.67
C ALA A 62 -0.91 -6.75 10.28
N ILE A 63 -1.12 -7.77 9.45
CA ILE A 63 -1.41 -9.14 9.89
C ILE A 63 -0.25 -9.70 10.73
N SER A 64 1.00 -9.51 10.28
CA SER A 64 2.19 -9.99 11.00
C SER A 64 2.36 -9.32 12.36
N GLU A 65 1.85 -8.10 12.53
CA GLU A 65 1.85 -7.34 13.79
C GLU A 65 0.60 -7.57 14.64
N GLY A 66 -0.24 -8.54 14.28
CA GLY A 66 -1.40 -8.98 15.07
C GLY A 66 -2.73 -8.34 14.68
N ALA A 67 -2.77 -7.43 13.70
CA ALA A 67 -4.02 -6.84 13.23
C ALA A 67 -4.91 -7.87 12.53
N ARG A 68 -6.22 -7.83 12.76
CA ARG A 68 -7.20 -8.76 12.16
C ARG A 68 -8.47 -8.09 11.62
N GLN A 69 -8.71 -6.82 11.97
CA GLN A 69 -9.90 -6.09 11.55
C GLN A 69 -9.47 -4.74 10.98
N PHE A 70 -9.93 -4.45 9.77
CA PHE A 70 -9.51 -3.30 8.98
C PHE A 70 -10.71 -2.44 8.62
N ARG A 71 -10.51 -1.12 8.67
CA ARG A 71 -11.57 -0.14 8.46
C ARG A 71 -11.48 0.50 7.08
N ARG A 72 -10.29 0.97 6.72
CA ARG A 72 -10.04 1.79 5.51
C ARG A 72 -8.64 1.56 4.97
N VAL A 73 -8.48 1.76 3.67
CA VAL A 73 -7.18 1.76 2.98
C VAL A 73 -7.06 2.97 2.07
N ALA A 74 -5.89 3.61 2.06
CA ALA A 74 -5.52 4.62 1.07
C ALA A 74 -4.37 4.09 0.21
N VAL A 75 -4.44 4.34 -1.10
CA VAL A 75 -3.40 3.97 -2.07
C VAL A 75 -3.01 5.22 -2.85
N ALA A 76 -1.70 5.45 -2.99
CA ALA A 76 -1.15 6.64 -3.61
C ALA A 76 -0.11 6.27 -4.68
N ALA A 77 -0.27 6.82 -5.87
CA ALA A 77 0.69 6.77 -6.97
C ALA A 77 0.73 8.14 -7.66
N ALA A 78 1.85 8.49 -8.30
CA ALA A 78 1.95 9.72 -9.08
C ALA A 78 1.45 9.47 -10.50
N THR A 79 0.13 9.54 -10.68
CA THR A 79 -0.54 9.36 -11.97
C THR A 79 -1.59 10.42 -12.17
N ASP A 80 -1.73 10.92 -13.41
CA ASP A 80 -2.76 11.91 -13.77
C ASP A 80 -4.18 11.34 -13.69
N VAL A 81 -4.30 10.02 -13.85
CA VAL A 81 -5.53 9.26 -13.72
C VAL A 81 -5.42 8.32 -12.52
N LEU A 82 -6.52 8.12 -11.80
CA LEU A 82 -6.57 7.17 -10.70
C LEU A 82 -6.14 5.77 -11.16
N THR A 83 -5.12 5.22 -10.51
CA THR A 83 -4.64 3.86 -10.77
C THR A 83 -5.23 2.93 -9.72
N PRO A 84 -6.25 2.13 -10.05
CA PRO A 84 -6.86 1.25 -9.06
C PRO A 84 -5.94 0.05 -8.74
N PRO A 85 -6.12 -0.60 -7.58
CA PRO A 85 -5.35 -1.80 -7.22
C PRO A 85 -5.40 -2.88 -8.31
N CYS A 86 -4.29 -3.58 -8.50
CA CYS A 86 -4.23 -4.70 -9.45
C CYS A 86 -5.07 -5.89 -8.94
N GLY A 87 -5.35 -6.87 -9.82
CA GLY A 87 -6.21 -8.01 -9.49
C GLY A 87 -5.76 -8.78 -8.25
N ALA A 88 -4.46 -9.03 -8.10
CA ALA A 88 -3.91 -9.71 -6.92
C ALA A 88 -4.10 -8.91 -5.63
N CYS A 89 -3.93 -7.58 -5.68
CA CYS A 89 -4.20 -6.73 -4.52
C CYS A 89 -5.68 -6.72 -4.16
N ARG A 90 -6.57 -6.66 -5.15
CA ARG A 90 -8.02 -6.72 -4.90
C ARG A 90 -8.44 -8.03 -4.25
N GLN A 91 -7.85 -9.16 -4.67
CA GLN A 91 -8.13 -10.46 -4.05
C GLN A 91 -7.66 -10.51 -2.59
N ILE A 92 -6.46 -9.98 -2.29
CA ILE A 92 -5.95 -9.92 -0.91
C ILE A 92 -6.76 -8.96 -0.03
N LEU A 93 -7.31 -7.87 -0.58
CA LEU A 93 -8.17 -6.94 0.16
C LEU A 93 -9.58 -7.49 0.38
N TRP A 94 -10.02 -8.42 -0.46
CA TRP A 94 -11.34 -9.05 -0.36
C TRP A 94 -11.37 -10.18 0.68
N GLU A 95 -10.27 -10.92 0.80
CA GLU A 95 -10.08 -12.01 1.76
C GLU A 95 -9.95 -11.51 3.21
#